data_AF-A0A7C0UN28-F1
#
_entry.id   AF-A0A7C0UN28-F1
#
_cell.length_a   1.000
_cell.length_b   1.000
_cell.length_c   1.000
_cell.angle_alpha   90.00
_cell.angle_beta   90.00
_cell.angle_gamma   90.00
#
_symmetry.space_group_name_H-M   'P 1'
#
loop_
_entity.id
_entity.type
_entity.pdbx_description
1 polymer ?
#
loop_
_entity_poly.entity_id
_entity_poly.type
_entity_poly.pdbx_seq_one_letter_code
_entity_poly.pdbx_strand_id
1 'polypeptide(L)'
;MKNIHLSQEITVFHGRSAPETGNIAGYGAIIDALALPVPLPHTLALISKKNRRYEKDGWKVFTSKHQPEDSLYKQLVFALKYEGVNLLLFKCLFSKLGSKKVKELLQIEPTGQYSRKIWFLYEWLMEKPLDIPDLGIKNYVPLLDDKIQYAIEGQRSPRHRIINNLPGTPGFCPLIFKTFKLETFINANLSGKKDTYLSTIRKDVLQRASAFLLLKDSKASFTIEGENPGNTRAIRWGKAIGQAGSKPL
;
A
#
# COMPACT_ATOMS: atom_id res chain seq x y z
N MET A 1 13.62 -24.84 17.32
CA MET A 1 13.55 -23.39 17.66
C MET A 1 12.91 -23.30 19.03
N LYS A 2 13.38 -22.44 19.95
CA LYS A 2 12.59 -22.10 21.16
C LYS A 2 11.18 -21.73 20.69
N ASN A 3 10.14 -22.18 21.39
CA ASN A 3 8.76 -21.75 21.15
C ASN A 3 8.70 -20.24 21.38
N ILE A 4 8.90 -19.46 20.30
CA ILE A 4 8.69 -18.01 20.32
C ILE A 4 7.18 -17.86 20.27
N HIS A 5 6.60 -17.53 21.42
CA HIS A 5 5.20 -17.20 21.50
C HIS A 5 4.99 -15.88 20.75
N LEU A 6 4.29 -15.91 19.62
CA LEU A 6 4.09 -14.75 18.74
C LEU A 6 2.88 -13.93 19.20
N SER A 7 1.78 -14.60 19.51
CA SER A 7 0.55 -13.94 19.98
C SER A 7 0.54 -13.80 21.49
N GLN A 8 0.55 -12.56 21.99
CA GLN A 8 0.40 -12.25 23.41
C GLN A 8 -0.91 -11.49 23.68
N GLU A 9 -1.50 -11.72 24.85
CA GLU A 9 -2.63 -10.94 25.32
C GLU A 9 -2.17 -9.54 25.75
N ILE A 10 -2.88 -8.51 25.29
CA ILE A 10 -2.53 -7.11 25.53
C ILE A 10 -3.76 -6.28 25.92
N THR A 11 -3.49 -5.21 26.67
CA THR A 11 -4.38 -4.05 26.85
C THR A 11 -3.72 -2.76 26.33
N VAL A 12 -2.38 -2.72 26.31
CA VAL A 12 -1.55 -1.65 25.74
C VAL A 12 -0.42 -2.31 24.95
N PHE A 13 -0.08 -1.76 23.79
CA PHE A 13 1.00 -2.24 22.95
C PHE A 13 1.81 -1.07 22.39
N HIS A 14 3.09 -0.98 22.78
CA HIS A 14 4.00 0.10 22.39
C HIS A 14 3.38 1.51 22.53
N GLY A 15 2.76 1.78 23.68
CA GLY A 15 2.12 3.06 23.99
C GLY A 15 0.75 3.30 23.32
N ARG A 16 0.22 2.34 22.56
CA ARG A 16 -1.14 2.39 22.00
C ARG A 16 -2.09 1.57 22.86
N SER A 17 -3.14 2.19 23.39
CA SER A 17 -4.20 1.48 24.10
C SER A 17 -5.03 0.65 23.11
N ALA A 18 -5.19 -0.64 23.40
CA ALA A 18 -6.10 -1.49 22.66
C ALA A 18 -7.55 -1.15 23.01
N PRO A 19 -8.51 -1.29 22.08
CA PRO A 19 -9.91 -0.98 22.34
C PRO A 19 -10.56 -1.93 23.37
N GLU A 20 -9.99 -3.12 23.53
CA GLU A 20 -10.33 -4.10 24.56
C GLU A 20 -9.18 -5.09 24.76
N THR A 21 -9.26 -5.93 25.80
CA THR A 21 -8.30 -7.01 26.01
C THR A 21 -8.42 -8.07 24.92
N GLY A 22 -7.29 -8.45 24.32
CA GLY A 22 -7.24 -9.46 23.28
C GLY A 22 -5.81 -9.84 22.88
N ASN A 23 -5.67 -10.80 21.97
CA ASN A 23 -4.37 -11.24 21.51
C ASN A 23 -3.90 -10.42 20.31
N ILE A 24 -2.67 -9.90 20.34
CA ILE A 24 -2.06 -9.30 19.16
C ILE A 24 -1.82 -10.38 18.09
N ALA A 25 -2.06 -10.04 16.83
CA ALA A 25 -1.90 -10.95 15.69
C ALA A 25 -1.22 -10.26 14.50
N GLY A 26 -0.78 -11.06 13.54
CA GLY A 26 -0.25 -10.60 12.27
C GLY A 26 1.04 -9.80 12.42
N TYR A 27 1.13 -8.66 11.72
CA TYR A 27 2.36 -7.88 11.68
C TYR A 27 2.79 -7.35 13.05
N GLY A 28 1.86 -6.89 13.89
CA GLY A 28 2.18 -6.43 15.24
C GLY A 28 2.86 -7.52 16.07
N ALA A 29 2.28 -8.72 16.06
CA ALA A 29 2.82 -9.89 16.75
C ALA A 29 4.22 -10.29 16.24
N ILE A 30 4.40 -10.31 14.91
CA ILE A 30 5.68 -10.67 14.28
C ILE A 30 6.78 -9.66 14.61
N ILE A 31 6.48 -8.37 14.53
CA ILE A 31 7.46 -7.30 14.80
C ILE A 31 7.97 -7.39 16.23
N ASP A 32 7.07 -7.57 17.19
CA ASP A 32 7.42 -7.59 18.61
C ASP A 32 8.20 -8.86 18.98
N ALA A 33 7.65 -10.03 18.65
CA ALA A 33 8.25 -11.32 19.01
C ALA A 33 9.62 -11.55 18.36
N LEU A 34 9.84 -10.99 17.16
CA LEU A 34 11.12 -11.05 16.47
C LEU A 34 11.95 -9.79 16.64
N ALA A 35 11.53 -8.78 17.42
CA ALA A 35 12.20 -7.48 17.55
C ALA A 35 12.72 -6.97 16.19
N LEU A 36 11.81 -6.86 15.21
CA LEU A 36 12.17 -6.39 13.86
C LEU A 36 12.43 -4.87 13.89
N PRO A 37 13.48 -4.37 13.22
CA PRO A 37 13.80 -2.95 13.17
C PRO A 37 12.91 -2.21 12.16
N VAL A 38 11.59 -2.25 12.36
CA VAL A 38 10.60 -1.61 11.51
C VAL A 38 9.62 -0.80 12.34
N PRO A 39 9.10 0.32 11.84
CA PRO A 39 8.04 1.04 12.52
C PRO A 39 6.79 0.18 12.62
N LEU A 40 6.03 0.36 13.70
CA LEU A 40 4.75 -0.32 13.84
C LEU A 40 3.77 0.11 12.74
N PRO A 41 3.02 -0.83 12.16
CA PRO A 41 1.97 -0.53 11.21
C PRO A 41 1.00 0.53 11.76
N HIS A 42 0.45 1.34 10.86
CA HIS A 42 -0.56 2.33 11.24
C HIS A 42 -1.78 1.66 11.89
N THR A 43 -2.16 0.48 11.38
CA THR A 43 -3.25 -0.32 11.91
C THR A 43 -2.74 -1.66 12.41
N LEU A 44 -3.10 -2.03 13.65
CA LEU A 44 -2.72 -3.30 14.28
C LEU A 44 -3.90 -4.26 14.36
N ALA A 45 -3.65 -5.56 14.25
CA ALA A 45 -4.67 -6.59 14.38
C ALA A 45 -4.76 -7.16 15.79
N LEU A 46 -5.98 -7.22 16.33
CA LEU A 46 -6.28 -7.76 17.65
C LEU A 46 -7.36 -8.85 17.55
N ILE A 47 -7.17 -9.96 18.23
CA ILE A 47 -8.18 -11.02 18.36
C ILE A 47 -8.95 -10.80 19.67
N SER A 48 -10.23 -10.49 19.54
CA SER A 48 -11.14 -10.22 20.66
C SER A 48 -11.61 -11.49 21.36
N LYS A 49 -11.53 -11.52 22.68
CA LYS A 49 -12.19 -12.53 23.52
C LYS A 49 -13.72 -12.42 23.49
N LYS A 50 -14.27 -11.24 23.16
CA LYS A 50 -15.71 -10.98 23.06
C LYS A 50 -16.30 -11.33 21.68
N ASN A 51 -15.49 -11.89 20.79
CA ASN A 51 -15.91 -12.42 19.49
C ASN A 51 -16.56 -11.37 18.56
N ARG A 52 -16.04 -10.14 18.56
CA ARG A 52 -16.53 -9.01 17.73
C ARG A 52 -15.56 -8.69 16.60
N ARG A 53 -16.07 -8.08 15.52
CA ARG A 53 -15.26 -7.59 14.40
C ARG A 53 -15.58 -6.12 14.11
N TYR A 54 -14.58 -5.25 14.21
CA TYR A 54 -14.73 -3.81 13.97
C TYR A 54 -13.35 -3.16 13.79
N GLU A 55 -13.34 -1.90 13.36
CA GLU A 55 -12.12 -1.08 13.30
C GLU A 55 -12.29 0.15 14.21
N LYS A 56 -11.26 0.51 14.98
CA LYS A 56 -11.28 1.66 15.89
C LYS A 56 -9.86 2.14 16.20
N ASP A 57 -9.61 3.44 16.09
CA ASP A 57 -8.38 4.10 16.57
C ASP A 57 -7.05 3.41 16.16
N GLY A 58 -6.94 2.98 14.91
CA GLY A 58 -5.74 2.25 14.43
C GLY A 58 -5.71 0.78 14.82
N TRP A 59 -6.85 0.19 15.18
CA TRP A 59 -6.99 -1.25 15.45
C TRP A 59 -8.02 -1.88 14.52
N LYS A 60 -7.68 -3.07 14.01
CA LYS A 60 -8.61 -4.02 13.39
C LYS A 60 -8.85 -5.14 14.37
N VAL A 61 -10.05 -5.20 14.92
CA VAL A 61 -10.45 -6.22 15.88
C VAL A 61 -11.16 -7.34 15.14
N PHE A 62 -10.75 -8.57 15.40
CA PHE A 62 -11.27 -9.80 14.81
C PHE A 62 -11.84 -10.73 15.86
N THR A 63 -12.70 -11.64 15.40
CA THR A 63 -13.32 -12.66 16.25
C THR A 63 -12.35 -13.80 16.56
N SER A 64 -12.62 -14.62 17.57
CA SER A 64 -11.73 -15.72 17.99
C SER A 64 -11.49 -16.75 16.88
N LYS A 65 -12.43 -16.90 15.94
CA LYS A 65 -12.31 -17.74 14.74
C LYS A 65 -11.16 -17.33 13.81
N HIS A 66 -10.64 -16.11 13.95
CA HIS A 66 -9.54 -15.59 13.15
C HIS A 66 -8.19 -15.75 13.84
N GLN A 67 -8.13 -16.29 15.06
CA GLN A 67 -6.88 -16.50 15.79
C GLN A 67 -5.93 -17.36 14.95
N PRO A 68 -4.78 -16.81 14.50
CA PRO A 68 -3.77 -17.63 13.88
C PRO A 68 -3.17 -18.57 14.94
N GLU A 69 -2.81 -19.78 14.51
CA GLU A 69 -1.94 -20.64 15.31
C GLU A 69 -0.63 -19.90 15.61
N ASP A 70 0.00 -20.25 16.72
CA ASP A 70 1.19 -19.58 17.22
C ASP A 70 2.46 -20.01 16.48
N SER A 71 2.47 -19.75 15.17
CA SER A 71 3.60 -20.00 14.28
C SER A 71 3.80 -18.82 13.34
N LEU A 72 5.07 -18.59 12.96
CA LEU A 72 5.42 -17.47 12.09
C LEU A 72 4.67 -17.55 10.75
N TYR A 73 4.54 -18.75 10.19
CA TYR A 73 3.82 -18.95 8.93
C TYR A 73 2.36 -18.56 9.04
N LYS A 74 1.64 -19.02 10.08
CA LYS A 74 0.21 -18.73 10.24
C LYS A 74 -0.04 -17.26 10.58
N GLN A 75 0.87 -16.59 11.30
CA GLN A 75 0.83 -15.14 11.49
C GLN A 75 1.03 -14.37 10.17
N LEU A 76 1.97 -14.80 9.31
CA LEU A 76 2.18 -14.19 7.99
C LEU A 76 0.99 -14.40 7.05
N VAL A 77 0.40 -15.59 7.07
CA VAL A 77 -0.84 -15.90 6.34
C VAL A 77 -1.96 -14.96 6.79
N PHE A 78 -2.14 -14.80 8.10
CA PHE A 78 -3.11 -13.87 8.67
C PHE A 78 -2.85 -12.44 8.19
N ALA A 79 -1.62 -11.96 8.31
CA ALA A 79 -1.24 -10.59 7.94
C ALA A 79 -1.50 -10.33 6.45
N LEU A 80 -1.04 -11.20 5.55
CA LEU A 80 -1.29 -11.09 4.12
C LEU A 80 -2.78 -11.12 3.75
N LYS A 81 -3.59 -11.82 4.54
CA LYS A 81 -5.03 -11.96 4.30
C LYS A 81 -5.84 -10.75 4.77
N TYR A 82 -5.47 -10.12 5.88
CA TYR A 82 -6.31 -9.12 6.55
C TYR A 82 -5.66 -7.74 6.73
N GLU A 83 -4.33 -7.69 6.74
CA GLU A 83 -3.55 -6.46 6.89
C GLU A 83 -2.93 -6.00 5.57
N GLY A 84 -2.91 -6.85 4.53
CA GLY A 84 -2.31 -6.54 3.22
C GLY A 84 -0.80 -6.80 3.20
N VAL A 85 -0.11 -6.34 2.15
CA VAL A 85 1.34 -6.50 2.00
C VAL A 85 2.08 -5.33 2.64
N ASN A 86 3.08 -5.63 3.48
CA ASN A 86 4.04 -4.67 4.02
C ASN A 86 5.47 -5.03 3.56
N LEU A 87 5.97 -4.34 2.52
CA LEU A 87 7.27 -4.64 1.90
C LEU A 87 8.45 -4.45 2.86
N LEU A 88 8.43 -3.39 3.68
CA LEU A 88 9.50 -3.12 4.64
C LEU A 88 9.62 -4.24 5.67
N LEU A 89 8.48 -4.69 6.22
CA LEU A 89 8.45 -5.80 7.15
C LEU A 89 9.01 -7.07 6.52
N PHE A 90 8.57 -7.41 5.30
CA PHE A 90 9.09 -8.60 4.61
C PHE A 90 10.59 -8.50 4.34
N LYS A 91 11.09 -7.34 3.90
CA LYS A 91 12.54 -7.14 3.67
C LYS A 91 13.36 -7.35 4.94
N CYS A 92 12.94 -6.75 6.06
CA CYS A 92 13.61 -6.91 7.35
C CYS A 92 13.50 -8.33 7.90
N LEU A 93 12.33 -8.97 7.75
CA LEU A 93 12.10 -10.36 8.14
C LEU A 93 13.02 -11.31 7.38
N PHE A 94 13.08 -11.20 6.06
CA PHE A 94 13.94 -12.06 5.23
C PHE A 94 15.42 -11.87 5.52
N SER A 95 15.84 -10.63 5.78
CA SER A 95 17.21 -10.32 6.19
C SER A 95 17.56 -10.97 7.54
N LYS A 96 16.61 -11.02 8.48
CA LYS A 96 16.80 -11.64 9.80
C LYS A 96 16.76 -13.17 9.75
N LEU A 97 15.91 -13.76 8.92
CA LEU A 97 15.75 -15.22 8.82
C LEU A 97 16.87 -15.87 8.00
N GLY A 98 17.31 -15.22 6.91
CA GLY A 98 18.17 -15.81 5.90
C GLY A 98 17.45 -16.83 5.01
N SER A 99 18.07 -17.17 3.87
CA SER A 99 17.47 -18.01 2.82
C SER A 99 17.01 -19.38 3.33
N LYS A 100 17.83 -20.05 4.16
CA LYS A 100 17.55 -21.40 4.68
C LYS A 100 16.24 -21.44 5.48
N LYS A 101 16.06 -20.52 6.43
CA LYS A 101 14.85 -20.47 7.26
C LYS A 101 13.62 -20.05 6.46
N VAL A 102 13.79 -19.18 5.46
CA VAL A 102 12.67 -18.84 4.54
C VAL A 102 12.27 -20.07 3.72
N LYS A 103 13.22 -20.86 3.22
CA LYS A 103 12.92 -22.13 2.54
C LYS A 103 12.16 -23.08 3.47
N GLU A 104 12.62 -23.28 4.70
CA GLU A 104 11.93 -24.11 5.72
C GLU A 104 10.50 -23.61 5.98
N LEU A 105 10.31 -22.29 6.12
CA LEU A 105 8.99 -21.68 6.30
C LEU A 105 8.04 -21.98 5.13
N LEU A 106 8.54 -21.93 3.89
CA LEU A 106 7.76 -22.19 2.69
C LEU A 106 7.39 -23.67 2.52
N GLN A 107 8.17 -24.60 3.10
CA GLN A 107 7.87 -26.04 3.05
C GLN A 107 6.69 -26.45 3.94
N ILE A 108 6.19 -25.59 4.83
CA ILE A 108 5.01 -25.88 5.66
C ILE A 108 3.77 -26.10 4.79
N GLU A 109 3.57 -25.26 3.76
CA GLU A 109 2.48 -25.37 2.78
C GLU A 109 2.98 -24.96 1.39
N PRO A 110 3.79 -25.79 0.69
CA PRO A 110 4.59 -25.38 -0.47
C PRO A 110 3.77 -24.92 -1.67
N THR A 111 2.54 -25.42 -1.81
CA THR A 111 1.64 -25.06 -2.92
C THR A 111 0.58 -24.02 -2.53
N GLY A 112 0.54 -23.61 -1.26
CA GLY A 112 -0.43 -22.67 -0.72
C GLY A 112 -0.29 -21.27 -1.35
N GLN A 113 -1.41 -20.56 -1.51
CA GLN A 113 -1.37 -19.22 -2.13
C GLN A 113 -0.49 -18.24 -1.35
N TYR A 114 -0.46 -18.34 -0.02
CA TYR A 114 0.32 -17.44 0.83
C TYR A 114 1.81 -17.78 0.79
N SER A 115 2.18 -19.07 0.80
CA SER A 115 3.57 -19.48 0.52
C SER A 115 4.05 -18.95 -0.83
N ARG A 116 3.23 -19.03 -1.88
CA ARG A 116 3.58 -18.46 -3.19
C ARG A 116 3.78 -16.94 -3.16
N LYS A 117 2.94 -16.21 -2.41
CA LYS A 117 3.12 -14.77 -2.19
C LYS A 117 4.41 -14.46 -1.42
N ILE A 118 4.68 -15.18 -0.33
CA ILE A 118 5.89 -15.01 0.49
C ILE A 118 7.15 -15.35 -0.32
N TRP A 119 7.10 -16.43 -1.11
CA TRP A 119 8.17 -16.84 -2.01
C TRP A 119 8.47 -15.75 -3.05
N PHE A 120 7.44 -15.27 -3.74
CA PHE A 120 7.59 -14.16 -4.69
C PHE A 120 8.20 -12.92 -4.03
N LEU A 121 7.67 -12.52 -2.87
CA LEU A 121 8.17 -11.35 -2.13
C LEU A 121 9.63 -11.52 -1.73
N TYR A 122 10.06 -12.72 -1.34
CA TYR A 122 11.46 -12.97 -1.03
C TYR A 122 12.34 -12.74 -2.26
N GLU A 123 12.05 -13.42 -3.37
CA GLU A 123 12.90 -13.33 -4.57
C GLU A 123 12.90 -11.91 -5.15
N TRP A 124 11.75 -11.22 -5.09
CA TRP A 124 11.59 -9.85 -5.59
C TRP A 124 12.28 -8.81 -4.70
N LEU A 125 12.16 -8.90 -3.37
CA LEU A 125 12.78 -7.94 -2.45
C LEU A 125 14.27 -8.20 -2.26
N MET A 126 14.70 -9.46 -2.27
CA MET A 126 16.08 -9.85 -2.01
C MET A 126 16.90 -9.96 -3.29
N GLU A 127 16.26 -9.88 -4.45
CA GLU A 127 16.87 -10.02 -5.79
C GLU A 127 17.72 -11.30 -5.90
N LYS A 128 17.27 -12.36 -5.21
CA LYS A 128 17.97 -13.64 -5.10
C LYS A 128 16.96 -14.79 -5.19
N PRO A 129 17.11 -15.71 -6.15
CA PRO A 129 16.24 -16.87 -6.23
C PRO A 129 16.49 -17.80 -5.05
N LEU A 130 15.43 -18.44 -4.56
CA LEU A 130 15.55 -19.56 -3.64
C LEU A 130 15.78 -20.85 -4.43
N ASP A 131 16.51 -21.78 -3.84
CA ASP A 131 16.64 -23.14 -4.38
C ASP A 131 15.33 -23.93 -4.17
N ILE A 132 14.30 -23.56 -4.94
CA ILE A 132 12.96 -24.14 -4.98
C ILE A 132 12.61 -24.31 -6.47
N PRO A 133 12.10 -25.49 -6.89
CA PRO A 133 11.71 -25.69 -8.28
C PRO A 133 10.48 -24.85 -8.65
N ASP A 134 10.39 -24.47 -9.93
CA ASP A 134 9.26 -23.69 -10.45
C ASP A 134 7.91 -24.40 -10.23
N LEU A 135 6.90 -23.63 -9.85
CA LEU A 135 5.54 -24.14 -9.72
C LEU A 135 4.91 -24.34 -11.11
N GLY A 136 4.56 -25.60 -11.39
CA GLY A 136 3.80 -26.02 -12.57
C GLY A 136 2.34 -25.55 -12.54
N ILE A 137 1.38 -26.48 -12.53
CA ILE A 137 -0.04 -26.23 -12.84
C ILE A 137 -0.79 -25.62 -11.64
N LYS A 138 -0.56 -24.34 -11.35
CA LYS A 138 -1.42 -23.57 -10.44
C LYS A 138 -1.92 -22.31 -11.12
N ASN A 139 -3.13 -21.90 -10.71
CA ASN A 139 -3.70 -20.63 -11.14
C ASN A 139 -2.85 -19.46 -10.64
N TYR A 140 -2.78 -18.44 -11.49
CA TYR A 140 -2.18 -17.17 -11.13
C TYR A 140 -3.05 -16.45 -10.10
N VAL A 141 -2.41 -15.95 -9.04
CA VAL A 141 -3.08 -15.19 -7.97
C VAL A 141 -2.41 -13.81 -7.86
N PRO A 142 -3.17 -12.72 -7.74
CA PRO A 142 -2.59 -11.40 -7.53
C PRO A 142 -1.84 -11.32 -6.19
N LEU A 143 -0.70 -10.65 -6.20
CA LEU A 143 0.11 -10.45 -4.99
C LEU A 143 -0.63 -9.56 -3.98
N LEU A 144 -0.99 -8.35 -4.40
CA LEU A 144 -1.84 -7.43 -3.66
C LEU A 144 -3.31 -7.84 -3.79
N ASP A 145 -4.05 -7.75 -2.69
CA ASP A 145 -5.51 -7.82 -2.70
C ASP A 145 -6.05 -6.42 -3.01
N ASP A 146 -6.75 -6.27 -4.14
CA ASP A 146 -7.28 -5.00 -4.63
C ASP A 146 -8.45 -4.47 -3.78
N LYS A 147 -8.95 -5.25 -2.83
CA LYS A 147 -9.91 -4.81 -1.82
C LYS A 147 -9.24 -4.11 -0.65
N ILE A 148 -7.95 -4.39 -0.41
CA ILE A 148 -7.19 -3.87 0.74
C ILE A 148 -6.24 -2.75 0.30
N GLN A 149 -5.58 -2.91 -0.84
CA GLN A 149 -4.57 -1.98 -1.36
C GLN A 149 -4.84 -1.64 -2.82
N TYR A 150 -4.48 -0.44 -3.25
CA TYR A 150 -4.49 -0.13 -4.68
C TYR A 150 -3.39 -0.93 -5.39
N ALA A 151 -3.75 -1.48 -6.53
CA ALA A 151 -2.90 -2.32 -7.34
C ALA A 151 -3.02 -1.91 -8.81
N ILE A 152 -1.99 -2.21 -9.59
CA ILE A 152 -2.01 -1.99 -11.05
C ILE A 152 -2.38 -3.27 -11.78
N GLU A 153 -2.58 -3.18 -13.09
CA GLU A 153 -2.52 -4.38 -13.92
C GLU A 153 -1.12 -4.97 -13.85
N GLY A 154 -1.02 -6.22 -13.41
CA GLY A 154 0.24 -6.82 -13.00
C GLY A 154 0.86 -7.74 -14.04
N GLN A 155 2.17 -7.96 -13.90
CA GLN A 155 2.92 -8.90 -14.74
C GLN A 155 2.93 -10.29 -14.12
N ARG A 156 2.81 -11.34 -14.94
CA ARG A 156 2.84 -12.72 -14.46
C ARG A 156 4.27 -13.13 -14.10
N SER A 157 4.44 -13.72 -12.92
CA SER A 157 5.63 -14.48 -12.52
C SER A 157 5.32 -15.98 -12.63
N PRO A 158 5.75 -16.67 -13.69
CA PRO A 158 5.39 -18.07 -13.93
C PRO A 158 5.89 -19.02 -12.85
N ARG A 159 7.14 -18.84 -12.43
CA ARG A 159 7.79 -19.61 -11.36
C ARG A 159 6.99 -19.67 -10.07
N HIS A 160 6.38 -18.56 -9.67
CA HIS A 160 5.59 -18.45 -8.44
C HIS A 160 4.09 -18.66 -8.66
N ARG A 161 3.63 -18.59 -9.91
CA ARG A 161 2.20 -18.45 -10.27
C ARG A 161 1.54 -17.26 -9.55
N ILE A 162 2.24 -16.13 -9.52
CA ILE A 162 1.78 -14.87 -8.92
C ILE A 162 1.67 -13.81 -10.02
N ILE A 163 0.64 -12.96 -9.94
CA ILE A 163 0.57 -11.72 -10.72
C ILE A 163 1.19 -10.63 -9.85
N ASN A 164 2.35 -10.12 -10.28
CA ASN A 164 3.00 -8.97 -9.69
C ASN A 164 2.21 -7.70 -10.07
N ASN A 165 1.21 -7.36 -9.26
CA ASN A 165 0.39 -6.17 -9.37
C ASN A 165 0.87 -5.02 -8.44
N LEU A 166 2.17 -5.01 -8.12
CA LEU A 166 2.80 -3.91 -7.37
C LEU A 166 2.89 -2.64 -8.24
N PRO A 167 2.61 -1.44 -7.70
CA PRO A 167 2.64 -0.18 -8.44
C PRO A 167 4.05 0.38 -8.68
N GLY A 168 5.10 -0.42 -8.55
CA GLY A 168 6.48 0.03 -8.67
C GLY A 168 7.51 -1.08 -8.76
N THR A 169 8.76 -0.73 -8.49
CA THR A 169 9.94 -1.62 -8.60
C THR A 169 10.53 -1.90 -7.22
N PRO A 170 11.49 -2.85 -7.08
CA PRO A 170 12.17 -3.10 -5.81
C PRO A 170 12.82 -1.84 -5.21
N GLY A 171 13.29 -0.91 -6.05
CA GLY A 171 13.89 0.35 -5.61
C GLY A 171 12.87 1.38 -5.11
N PHE A 172 11.64 1.36 -5.64
CA PHE A 172 10.57 2.25 -5.20
C PHE A 172 9.19 1.68 -5.57
N CYS A 173 8.42 1.28 -4.55
CA CYS A 173 7.07 0.72 -4.71
C CYS A 173 6.12 1.27 -3.66
N PRO A 174 5.40 2.38 -3.95
CA PRO A 174 4.49 2.99 -2.99
C PRO A 174 3.22 2.14 -2.83
N LEU A 175 3.00 1.58 -1.63
CA LEU A 175 1.78 0.85 -1.32
C LEU A 175 0.78 1.77 -0.60
N ILE A 176 -0.43 1.85 -1.14
CA ILE A 176 -1.50 2.68 -0.60
C ILE A 176 -2.67 1.77 -0.20
N PHE A 177 -3.09 1.88 1.05
CA PHE A 177 -4.28 1.20 1.55
C PHE A 177 -5.54 1.90 1.09
N LYS A 178 -6.54 1.11 0.70
CA LYS A 178 -7.89 1.62 0.47
C LYS A 178 -8.49 2.03 1.80
N THR A 179 -9.04 3.25 1.83
CA THR A 179 -9.72 3.79 3.01
C THR A 179 -11.06 4.34 2.60
N PHE A 180 -12.02 4.36 3.53
CA PHE A 180 -13.33 4.96 3.29
C PHE A 180 -13.20 6.40 2.76
N LYS A 181 -12.25 7.17 3.30
CA LYS A 181 -11.98 8.54 2.86
C LYS A 181 -11.54 8.60 1.39
N LEU A 182 -10.54 7.79 1.00
CA LEU A 182 -10.05 7.77 -0.38
C LEU A 182 -11.11 7.31 -1.37
N GLU A 183 -11.79 6.21 -1.06
CA GLU A 183 -12.87 5.67 -1.90
C GLU A 183 -14.00 6.69 -2.07
N THR A 184 -14.36 7.41 -1.00
CA THR A 184 -15.37 8.48 -1.08
C THR A 184 -14.96 9.58 -2.07
N PHE A 185 -13.71 10.05 -2.02
CA PHE A 185 -13.23 11.09 -2.94
C PHE A 185 -13.09 10.61 -4.39
N ILE A 186 -12.64 9.37 -4.59
CA ILE A 186 -12.56 8.77 -5.94
C ILE A 186 -13.96 8.65 -6.53
N ASN A 187 -14.90 8.09 -5.77
CA ASN A 187 -16.29 7.90 -6.20
C ASN A 187 -17.06 9.21 -6.39
N ALA A 188 -16.62 10.31 -5.77
CA ALA A 188 -17.21 11.62 -6.02
C ALA A 188 -17.06 12.09 -7.48
N ASN A 189 -16.15 11.48 -8.25
CA ASN A 189 -15.88 11.72 -9.68
C ASN A 189 -15.88 13.21 -10.03
N LEU A 190 -15.08 13.98 -9.29
CA LEU A 190 -15.04 15.43 -9.43
C LEU A 190 -14.60 15.87 -10.83
N SER A 191 -13.73 15.11 -11.50
CA SER A 191 -13.34 15.40 -12.89
C SER A 191 -14.54 15.29 -13.82
N GLY A 192 -15.28 14.18 -13.77
CA GLY A 192 -16.47 14.01 -14.60
C GLY A 192 -17.51 15.10 -14.36
N LYS A 193 -17.79 15.44 -13.10
CA LYS A 193 -18.71 16.54 -12.74
C LYS A 193 -18.24 17.89 -13.28
N LYS A 194 -16.95 18.17 -13.16
CA LYS A 194 -16.33 19.39 -13.71
C LYS A 194 -16.48 19.40 -15.24
N ASP A 195 -16.19 18.31 -15.92
CA ASP A 195 -16.27 18.24 -17.38
C ASP A 195 -17.72 18.41 -17.87
N THR A 196 -18.69 17.82 -17.16
CA THR A 196 -20.13 18.06 -17.41
C THR A 196 -20.54 19.50 -17.16
N TYR A 197 -20.05 20.14 -16.09
CA TYR A 197 -20.35 21.54 -15.81
C TYR A 197 -19.76 22.46 -16.88
N LEU A 198 -18.49 22.29 -17.21
CA LEU A 198 -17.79 23.12 -18.19
C LEU A 198 -18.34 22.94 -19.60
N SER A 199 -18.88 21.76 -19.96
CA SER A 199 -19.47 21.55 -21.30
C SER A 199 -20.69 22.43 -21.57
N THR A 200 -21.36 22.94 -20.53
CA THR A 200 -22.48 23.90 -20.65
C THR A 200 -22.02 25.33 -20.96
N ILE A 201 -20.75 25.64 -20.75
CA ILE A 201 -20.19 26.99 -20.93
C ILE A 201 -19.59 27.09 -22.32
N ARG A 202 -19.85 28.22 -23.00
CA ARG A 202 -19.24 28.47 -24.32
C ARG A 202 -17.70 28.47 -24.23
N LYS A 203 -17.09 27.82 -25.22
CA LYS A 203 -15.63 27.62 -25.30
C LYS A 203 -14.84 28.93 -25.24
N ASP A 204 -15.33 30.00 -25.87
CA ASP A 204 -14.68 31.31 -25.89
C ASP A 204 -14.66 31.98 -24.50
N VAL A 205 -15.74 31.81 -23.72
CA VAL A 205 -15.81 32.30 -22.32
C VAL A 205 -14.83 31.53 -21.44
N LEU A 206 -14.79 30.20 -21.57
CA LEU A 206 -13.85 29.35 -20.83
C LEU A 206 -12.39 29.70 -21.14
N GLN A 207 -12.05 29.91 -22.41
CA GLN A 207 -10.70 30.29 -22.81
C GLN A 207 -10.27 31.64 -22.21
N ARG A 208 -11.16 32.65 -22.23
CA ARG A 208 -10.86 33.95 -21.62
C ARG A 208 -10.72 33.85 -20.10
N ALA A 209 -11.59 33.11 -19.43
CA ALA A 209 -11.51 32.89 -18.00
C ALA A 209 -10.19 32.18 -17.61
N SER A 210 -9.81 31.13 -18.34
CA SER A 210 -8.54 30.42 -18.14
C SER A 210 -7.33 31.34 -18.33
N ALA A 211 -7.30 32.12 -19.41
CA ALA A 211 -6.21 33.08 -19.65
C ALA A 211 -6.11 34.16 -18.56
N PHE A 212 -7.25 34.64 -18.06
CA PHE A 212 -7.30 35.60 -16.95
C PHE A 212 -6.78 34.99 -15.63
N LEU A 213 -7.20 33.77 -15.30
CA LEU A 213 -6.75 33.07 -14.09
C LEU A 213 -5.24 32.79 -14.13
N LEU A 214 -4.72 32.28 -15.25
CA LEU A 214 -3.29 32.06 -15.47
C LEU A 214 -2.47 33.35 -15.32
N LEU A 215 -2.96 34.47 -15.86
CA LEU A 215 -2.29 35.76 -15.75
C LEU A 215 -2.29 36.27 -14.30
N LYS A 216 -3.39 36.11 -13.56
CA LYS A 216 -3.46 36.47 -12.15
C LYS A 216 -2.51 35.63 -11.29
N ASP A 217 -2.49 34.33 -11.51
CA ASP A 217 -1.61 33.40 -10.79
C ASP A 217 -0.13 33.73 -11.04
N SER A 218 0.24 33.94 -12.31
CA SER A 218 1.59 34.37 -12.68
C SER A 218 2.00 35.69 -12.01
N LYS A 219 1.10 36.68 -11.95
CA LYS A 219 1.36 37.96 -11.26
C LYS A 219 1.57 37.78 -9.76
N ALA A 220 0.81 36.90 -9.12
CA ALA A 220 1.01 36.57 -7.71
C ALA A 220 2.39 35.94 -7.48
N SER A 221 2.80 34.98 -8.31
CA SER A 221 4.13 34.37 -8.25
C SER A 221 5.25 35.39 -8.47
N PHE A 222 5.14 36.28 -9.46
CA PHE A 222 6.13 37.35 -9.68
C PHE A 222 6.25 38.28 -8.46
N THR A 223 5.13 38.58 -7.80
CA THR A 223 5.13 39.43 -6.60
C THR A 223 5.87 38.76 -5.44
N ILE A 224 5.76 37.44 -5.28
CA ILE A 224 6.50 36.66 -4.27
C ILE A 224 8.02 36.72 -4.56
N GLU A 225 8.40 36.64 -5.85
CA GLU A 225 9.80 36.74 -6.31
C GLU A 225 10.33 38.19 -6.37
N GLY A 226 9.54 39.19 -5.94
CA GLY A 226 9.91 40.61 -5.98
C GLY A 226 9.98 41.21 -7.39
N GLU A 227 9.49 40.51 -8.41
CA GLU A 227 9.43 40.97 -9.78
C GLU A 227 8.14 41.75 -10.06
N ASN A 228 8.24 42.89 -10.73
CA ASN A 228 7.08 43.62 -11.26
C ASN A 228 7.15 43.70 -12.80
N PRO A 229 6.85 42.60 -13.51
CA PRO A 229 6.96 42.58 -14.95
C PRO A 229 5.93 43.51 -15.58
N GLY A 230 6.37 44.36 -16.52
CA GLY A 230 5.47 45.18 -17.31
C GLY A 230 4.41 44.35 -18.04
N ASN A 231 3.23 44.93 -18.29
CA ASN A 231 2.05 44.22 -18.83
C ASN A 231 2.36 43.36 -20.07
N THR A 232 3.23 43.83 -20.98
CA THR A 232 3.63 43.10 -22.19
C THR A 232 4.38 41.80 -21.88
N ARG A 233 5.25 41.80 -20.87
CA ARG A 233 6.01 40.61 -20.44
C ARG A 233 5.07 39.58 -19.80
N ALA A 234 4.15 40.03 -18.95
CA ALA A 234 3.15 39.17 -18.32
C ALA A 234 2.20 38.52 -19.34
N ILE A 235 1.76 39.25 -20.36
CA ILE A 235 0.91 38.71 -21.44
C ILE A 235 1.66 37.69 -22.31
N ARG A 236 2.92 37.99 -22.68
CA ARG A 236 3.76 37.05 -23.46
C ARG A 236 4.02 35.77 -22.67
N TRP A 237 4.29 35.90 -21.37
CA TRP A 237 4.43 34.76 -20.45
C TRP A 237 3.15 33.92 -20.38
N GLY A 238 1.99 34.55 -20.18
CA GLY A 238 0.70 33.83 -20.17
C GLY A 238 0.41 33.08 -21.48
N LYS A 239 0.78 33.64 -22.64
CA LYS A 239 0.69 32.95 -23.93
C LYS A 239 1.64 31.75 -24.01
N ALA A 240 2.86 31.87 -23.51
CA ALA A 240 3.85 30.79 -23.54
C ALA A 240 3.45 29.62 -22.62
N ILE A 241 3.03 29.90 -21.38
CA ILE A 241 2.52 28.88 -20.45
C ILE A 241 1.26 28.21 -21.01
N GLY A 242 0.37 28.96 -21.65
CA GLY A 242 -0.83 28.38 -22.28
C GLY A 242 -0.53 27.34 -23.37
N GLN A 243 0.71 27.28 -23.88
CA GLN A 243 1.18 26.26 -24.82
C GLN A 243 1.91 25.09 -24.14
N ALA A 244 2.18 25.15 -22.83
CA ALA A 244 2.85 24.09 -22.10
C ALA A 244 2.02 22.79 -22.16
N GLY A 245 2.70 21.66 -22.43
CA GLY A 245 2.05 20.35 -22.57
C GLY A 245 1.28 20.12 -23.88
N SER A 246 1.29 21.09 -24.81
CA SER A 246 0.71 20.91 -26.15
C SER A 246 1.57 20.07 -27.10
N LYS A 247 2.86 19.89 -26.77
CA LYS A 247 3.78 18.98 -27.45
C LYS A 247 4.17 17.85 -26.49
N PRO A 248 4.19 16.59 -26.96
CA PRO A 248 4.79 15.50 -26.19
C PRO A 248 6.28 15.75 -25.97
N LEU A 249 6.81 15.26 -24.85
CA LEU A 249 8.23 15.27 -24.52
C LEU A 249 9.03 14.31 -25.40
#